data_AF-M5WVQ0-F1
#
_entry.id   AF-M5WVQ0-F1
#
_cell.length_a   1.000
_cell.length_b   1.000
_cell.length_c   1.000
_cell.angle_alpha   90.00
_cell.angle_beta   90.00
_cell.angle_gamma   90.00
#
_symmetry.space_group_name_H-M   'P 1'
#
loop_
_entity.id
_entity.type
_entity.pdbx_description
1 polymer ?
#
loop_
_entity_poly.entity_id
_entity_poly.type
_entity_poly.pdbx_seq_one_letter_code
_entity_poly.pdbx_strand_id
1 'polypeptide(L)'
;MLPSSVSLGLSASPVRVVKCSLVRAPSTTVNDPNSMAAAGPKWAQKTITLPPQRRGCHLITPKIVKEIGQELSDFNCGLAHLFLQHTSASLTINENYDSDVRDDTETFLNRIVPEGTSAPWKHTLEGPDDMPAHIKSSMFGCTLTVPITNGKLNMGSWQGIWLCEHRDYPTARKVVVTLNGI
;
A
#
# COMPACT_ATOMS: atom_id res chain seq x y z
N MET A 1 53.41 16.77 -6.27
CA MET A 1 52.77 16.34 -5.00
C MET A 1 51.40 15.78 -5.34
N LEU A 2 51.22 14.47 -5.20
CA LEU A 2 49.93 13.78 -5.38
C LEU A 2 49.13 13.87 -4.06
N PRO A 3 47.80 14.02 -4.07
CA PRO A 3 47.02 13.88 -2.85
C PRO A 3 46.85 12.38 -2.53
N SER A 4 47.15 12.05 -1.28
CA SER A 4 46.99 10.75 -0.65
C SER A 4 45.52 10.32 -0.59
N SER A 5 45.24 9.10 -1.05
CA SER A 5 43.95 8.43 -0.98
C SER A 5 43.55 8.11 0.46
N VAL A 6 42.39 8.59 0.89
CA VAL A 6 41.74 8.16 2.14
C VAL A 6 40.91 6.92 1.85
N SER A 7 41.26 5.79 2.46
CA SER A 7 40.48 4.55 2.41
C SER A 7 39.40 4.59 3.51
N LEU A 8 38.14 4.72 3.11
CA LEU A 8 36.99 4.51 3.99
C LEU A 8 36.68 3.01 4.05
N GLY A 9 37.07 2.36 5.15
CA GLY A 9 36.70 0.98 5.44
C GLY A 9 35.21 0.88 5.78
N LEU A 10 34.38 0.47 4.82
CA LEU A 10 33.04 0.00 5.11
C LEU A 10 33.13 -1.42 5.71
N SER A 11 32.91 -1.51 7.02
CA SER A 11 32.60 -2.78 7.69
C SER A 11 31.14 -3.12 7.38
N ALA A 12 30.93 -4.08 6.47
CA ALA A 12 29.62 -4.65 6.23
C ALA A 12 29.29 -5.65 7.36
N SER A 13 28.39 -5.28 8.27
CA SER A 13 27.79 -6.23 9.21
C SER A 13 26.97 -7.26 8.43
N PRO A 14 27.13 -8.57 8.69
CA PRO A 14 26.42 -9.59 7.93
C PRO A 14 24.91 -9.53 8.23
N VAL A 15 24.11 -9.46 7.17
CA VAL A 15 22.66 -9.63 7.22
C VAL A 15 22.37 -11.03 7.79
N ARG A 16 21.70 -11.07 8.95
CA ARG A 16 21.34 -12.31 9.62
C ARG A 16 20.15 -12.95 8.88
N VAL A 17 20.44 -13.80 7.90
CA VAL A 17 19.43 -14.66 7.27
C VAL A 17 18.97 -15.68 8.31
N VAL A 18 17.76 -15.52 8.83
CA VAL A 18 17.12 -16.54 9.66
C VAL A 18 16.74 -17.70 8.75
N LYS A 19 17.56 -18.76 8.75
CA LYS A 19 17.22 -20.02 8.08
C LYS A 19 16.00 -20.61 8.79
N CYS A 20 14.84 -20.57 8.14
CA CYS A 20 13.68 -21.32 8.57
C CYS A 20 13.94 -22.80 8.27
N SER A 21 14.42 -23.55 9.27
CA SER A 21 14.53 -25.00 9.17
C SER A 21 13.13 -25.60 9.23
N LEU A 22 12.71 -26.28 8.17
CA LEU A 22 11.53 -27.15 8.18
C LEU A 22 11.77 -28.28 9.19
N VAL A 23 11.27 -28.10 10.41
CA VAL A 23 11.18 -29.18 11.39
C VAL A 23 10.06 -30.09 10.91
N ARG A 24 10.41 -31.31 10.50
CA ARG A 24 9.42 -32.34 10.13
C ARG A 24 8.65 -32.72 11.40
N ALA A 25 7.36 -32.44 11.44
CA ALA A 25 6.51 -32.84 12.56
C ALA A 25 6.48 -34.37 12.70
N PRO A 26 6.55 -34.93 13.92
CA PRO A 26 6.33 -36.35 14.12
C PRO A 26 4.89 -36.71 13.75
N SER A 27 4.71 -37.84 13.07
CA SER A 27 3.40 -38.40 12.76
C SER A 27 2.75 -38.91 14.04
N THR A 28 1.88 -38.12 14.64
CA THR A 28 1.00 -38.56 15.74
C THR A 28 -0.42 -38.65 15.24
N THR A 29 -0.87 -39.88 14.96
CA THR A 29 -2.29 -40.21 14.88
C THR A 29 -2.87 -40.13 16.29
N VAL A 30 -3.40 -38.98 16.67
CA VAL A 30 -4.26 -38.83 17.85
C VAL A 30 -5.49 -38.05 17.40
N ASN A 31 -6.62 -38.76 17.29
CA ASN A 31 -7.94 -38.16 17.19
C ASN A 31 -8.28 -37.55 18.55
N ASP A 32 -7.83 -36.32 18.77
CA ASP A 32 -8.29 -35.49 19.88
C ASP A 32 -9.48 -34.66 19.39
N PRO A 33 -10.71 -34.85 19.91
CA PRO A 33 -11.88 -34.07 19.52
C PRO A 33 -11.78 -32.58 19.92
N ASN A 34 -10.75 -32.19 20.69
CA ASN A 34 -10.39 -30.80 20.97
C ASN A 34 -9.17 -30.28 20.18
N SER A 35 -8.69 -31.04 19.19
CA SER A 35 -7.71 -30.52 18.24
C SER A 35 -8.35 -29.41 17.42
N MET A 36 -8.10 -28.15 17.78
CA MET A 36 -8.25 -27.00 16.89
C MET A 36 -7.58 -27.37 15.57
N ALA A 37 -8.37 -27.75 14.57
CA ALA A 37 -7.85 -28.07 13.26
C ALA A 37 -6.96 -26.90 12.83
N ALA A 38 -5.69 -27.17 12.52
CA ALA A 38 -4.78 -26.13 12.08
C ALA A 38 -5.46 -25.36 10.94
N ALA A 39 -5.73 -24.07 11.16
CA ALA A 39 -6.49 -23.26 10.21
C ALA A 39 -5.78 -23.32 8.86
N GLY A 40 -6.44 -23.90 7.86
CA GLY A 40 -5.93 -23.97 6.50
C GLY A 40 -5.86 -22.58 5.87
N PRO A 41 -5.18 -22.44 4.71
CA PRO A 41 -5.15 -21.18 3.99
C PRO A 41 -6.56 -20.75 3.58
N LYS A 42 -6.88 -19.49 3.85
CA LYS A 42 -8.16 -18.83 3.55
C LYS A 42 -7.94 -17.67 2.59
N TRP A 43 -9.00 -17.32 1.89
CA TRP A 43 -9.08 -16.13 1.05
C TRP A 43 -10.38 -15.40 1.34
N ALA A 44 -10.31 -14.07 1.38
CA ALA A 44 -11.48 -13.20 1.40
C ALA A 44 -11.24 -12.06 0.41
N GLN A 45 -12.29 -11.59 -0.28
CA GLN A 45 -12.17 -10.47 -1.19
C GLN A 45 -13.37 -9.55 -1.06
N LYS A 46 -13.10 -8.24 -1.02
CA LYS A 46 -14.12 -7.20 -0.86
C LYS A 46 -13.79 -6.01 -1.74
N THR A 47 -14.80 -5.47 -2.42
CA THR A 47 -14.66 -4.19 -3.14
C THR A 47 -15.19 -3.08 -2.26
N ILE A 48 -14.33 -2.09 -1.98
CA ILE A 48 -14.66 -0.92 -1.18
C ILE A 48 -14.83 0.28 -2.10
N THR A 49 -15.96 0.97 -1.97
CA THR A 49 -16.18 2.25 -2.64
C THR A 49 -15.76 3.39 -1.71
N LEU A 50 -14.81 4.19 -2.17
CA LEU A 50 -14.39 5.45 -1.56
C LEU A 50 -15.21 6.59 -2.18
N PRO A 51 -15.82 7.47 -1.37
CA PRO A 51 -16.52 8.64 -1.92
C PRO A 51 -15.53 9.53 -2.68
N PRO A 52 -16.00 10.32 -3.67
CA PRO A 52 -15.16 11.29 -4.35
C PRO A 52 -14.38 12.14 -3.34
N GLN A 53 -13.07 12.22 -3.52
CA GLN A 53 -12.22 13.12 -2.73
C GLN A 53 -11.87 14.32 -3.59
N ARG A 54 -11.65 15.49 -3.01
CA ARG A 54 -10.98 16.56 -3.76
C ARG A 54 -9.59 16.08 -4.19
N ARG A 55 -8.99 16.73 -5.17
CA ARG A 55 -7.59 16.52 -5.50
C ARG A 55 -6.66 16.61 -4.27
N GLY A 56 -5.65 15.76 -4.23
CA GLY A 56 -4.64 15.68 -3.17
C GLY A 56 -4.51 14.28 -2.56
N CYS A 57 -3.75 14.19 -1.47
CA CYS A 57 -3.50 12.93 -0.76
C CYS A 57 -4.43 12.79 0.46
N HIS A 58 -5.10 11.65 0.60
CA HIS A 58 -6.13 11.41 1.62
C HIS A 58 -5.84 10.16 2.43
N LEU A 59 -5.85 10.25 3.76
CA LEU A 59 -5.68 9.07 4.61
C LEU A 59 -6.95 8.22 4.60
N ILE A 60 -6.88 7.02 4.01
CA ILE A 60 -8.02 6.11 3.87
C ILE A 60 -7.94 4.88 4.78
N THR A 61 -6.86 4.70 5.56
CA THR A 61 -6.71 3.57 6.50
C THR A 61 -7.96 3.32 7.36
N PRO A 62 -8.58 4.32 8.01
CA PRO A 62 -9.74 4.06 8.87
C PRO A 62 -10.93 3.46 8.10
N LYS A 63 -11.16 3.93 6.87
CA LYS A 63 -12.23 3.42 6.00
C LYS A 63 -11.91 1.99 5.56
N ILE A 64 -10.68 1.71 5.12
CA ILE A 64 -10.28 0.36 4.71
C ILE A 64 -10.45 -0.63 5.88
N VAL A 65 -9.87 -0.33 7.04
CA VAL A 65 -9.92 -1.19 8.23
C VAL A 65 -11.36 -1.42 8.69
N LYS A 66 -12.19 -0.38 8.68
CA LYS A 66 -13.62 -0.52 9.01
C LYS A 66 -14.33 -1.49 8.08
N GLU A 67 -14.09 -1.38 6.78
CA GLU A 67 -14.80 -2.18 5.77
C GLU A 67 -14.35 -3.65 5.76
N ILE A 68 -13.06 -3.94 6.01
CA ILE A 68 -12.55 -5.33 6.01
C ILE A 68 -12.47 -5.95 7.41
N GLY A 69 -12.82 -5.21 8.47
CA GLY A 69 -12.49 -5.59 9.84
C GLY A 69 -13.03 -6.95 10.27
N GLN A 70 -14.22 -7.31 9.78
CA GLN A 70 -14.86 -8.60 10.08
C GLN A 70 -14.12 -9.78 9.43
N GLU A 71 -13.73 -9.63 8.16
CA GLU A 71 -12.98 -10.66 7.45
C GLU A 71 -11.53 -10.71 7.94
N LEU A 72 -10.95 -9.55 8.26
CA LEU A 72 -9.56 -9.41 8.70
C LEU A 72 -9.30 -10.10 10.03
N SER A 73 -10.25 -10.10 10.97
CA SER A 73 -10.10 -10.74 12.27
C SER A 73 -9.86 -12.26 12.20
N ASP A 74 -10.22 -12.88 11.07
CA ASP A 74 -10.13 -14.33 10.88
C ASP A 74 -8.73 -14.79 10.42
N PHE A 75 -7.82 -13.84 10.17
CA PHE A 75 -6.45 -14.08 9.70
C PHE A 75 -5.42 -13.79 10.79
N ASN A 76 -4.74 -14.84 11.25
CA ASN A 76 -3.63 -14.73 12.19
C ASN A 76 -2.32 -14.29 11.51
N CYS A 77 -2.07 -14.75 10.28
CA CYS A 77 -0.91 -14.38 9.49
C CYS A 77 -1.25 -14.41 8.00
N GLY A 78 -0.90 -13.36 7.26
CA GLY A 78 -1.26 -13.28 5.84
C GLY A 78 -0.82 -11.99 5.17
N LEU A 79 -1.44 -11.71 4.01
CA LEU A 79 -1.28 -10.49 3.25
C LEU A 79 -2.66 -9.90 2.92
N ALA A 80 -2.74 -8.57 2.96
CA ALA A 80 -3.82 -7.79 2.41
C ALA A 80 -3.31 -7.11 1.14
N HIS A 81 -3.77 -7.57 -0.02
CA HIS A 81 -3.50 -6.95 -1.31
C HIS A 81 -4.63 -5.96 -1.64
N LEU A 82 -4.29 -4.71 -1.90
CA LEU A 82 -5.20 -3.66 -2.30
C LEU A 82 -4.92 -3.30 -3.76
N PHE A 83 -5.98 -3.26 -4.58
CA PHE A 83 -5.91 -2.86 -5.98
C PHE A 83 -6.93 -1.76 -6.25
N LEU A 84 -6.46 -0.56 -6.55
CA LEU A 84 -7.29 0.56 -6.98
C LEU A 84 -7.67 0.39 -8.45
N GLN A 85 -8.97 0.31 -8.73
CA GLN A 85 -9.51 0.20 -10.07
C GLN A 85 -9.61 1.59 -10.73
N HIS A 86 -8.46 2.24 -10.90
CA HIS A 86 -8.36 3.52 -11.60
C HIS A 86 -6.97 3.74 -12.20
N THR A 87 -6.90 4.56 -13.24
CA THR A 87 -5.64 4.87 -13.95
C THR A 87 -5.12 6.28 -13.67
N SER A 88 -5.97 7.18 -13.14
CA SER A 88 -5.63 8.57 -12.83
C SER A 88 -5.74 8.91 -11.32
N ALA A 89 -5.73 7.89 -10.47
CA ALA A 89 -5.57 8.00 -9.02
C ALA A 89 -4.65 6.86 -8.56
N SER A 90 -3.96 7.02 -7.44
CA SER A 90 -3.01 6.02 -6.93
C SER A 90 -3.17 5.71 -5.45
N LEU A 91 -2.53 4.61 -5.03
CA LEU A 91 -2.39 4.23 -3.63
C LEU A 91 -0.93 4.34 -3.21
N THR A 92 -0.69 4.81 -1.99
CA THR A 92 0.64 4.81 -1.38
C THR A 92 0.56 4.59 0.12
N ILE A 93 1.68 4.23 0.76
CA ILE A 93 1.81 4.20 2.22
C ILE A 93 2.80 5.27 2.64
N ASN A 94 2.36 6.19 3.48
CA ASN A 94 3.19 7.28 4.01
C ASN A 94 2.69 7.70 5.39
N GLU A 95 3.14 8.84 5.91
CA GLU A 95 2.84 9.29 7.27
C GLU A 95 1.32 9.40 7.55
N ASN A 96 0.86 9.03 8.74
CA ASN A 96 -0.56 9.08 9.11
C ASN A 96 -0.92 10.17 10.13
N TYR A 97 0.04 10.99 10.55
CA TYR A 97 -0.12 11.93 11.65
C TYR A 97 -0.24 13.38 11.17
N ASP A 98 0.83 13.93 10.59
CA ASP A 98 0.84 15.31 10.13
C ASP A 98 0.15 15.46 8.78
N SER A 99 -0.78 16.42 8.67
CA SER A 99 -1.44 16.75 7.41
C SER A 99 -0.51 17.40 6.41
N ASP A 100 0.51 18.13 6.85
CA ASP A 100 1.39 18.90 5.98
C ASP A 100 2.15 17.98 5.02
N VAL A 101 2.49 16.76 5.44
CA VAL A 101 3.12 15.74 4.58
C VAL A 101 2.27 15.42 3.35
N ARG A 102 0.94 15.43 3.48
CA ARG A 102 0.01 15.19 2.35
C ARG A 102 -0.07 16.38 1.42
N ASP A 103 -0.09 17.58 1.97
CA ASP A 103 -0.15 18.83 1.20
C ASP A 103 1.17 19.11 0.47
N ASP A 104 2.31 18.84 1.11
CA ASP A 104 3.65 18.91 0.51
C ASP A 104 3.83 17.86 -0.60
N THR A 105 3.30 16.66 -0.40
CA THR A 105 3.32 15.61 -1.44
C THR A 105 2.55 16.07 -2.68
N GLU A 106 1.34 16.62 -2.51
CA GLU A 106 0.56 17.16 -3.65
C GLU A 106 1.27 18.35 -4.32
N THR A 107 1.84 19.25 -3.52
CA THR A 107 2.63 20.39 -4.02
C THR A 107 3.81 19.91 -4.86
N PHE A 108 4.54 18.89 -4.38
CA PHE A 108 5.64 18.28 -5.11
C PHE A 108 5.17 17.65 -6.42
N LEU A 109 4.11 16.83 -6.40
CA LEU A 109 3.55 16.18 -7.59
C LEU A 109 3.14 17.20 -8.65
N ASN A 110 2.51 18.31 -8.26
CA ASN A 110 2.13 19.41 -9.15
C ASN A 110 3.33 20.13 -9.77
N ARG A 111 4.45 20.20 -9.05
CA ARG A 111 5.68 20.79 -9.57
C ARG A 111 6.37 19.90 -10.59
N ILE A 112 6.42 18.59 -10.35
CA ILE A 112 7.15 17.65 -11.23
C ILE A 112 6.31 17.15 -12.41
N VAL A 113 4.98 17.14 -12.27
CA VAL A 113 4.03 16.77 -13.32
C VAL A 113 3.06 17.96 -13.49
N PRO A 114 3.50 19.03 -14.18
CA PRO A 114 2.73 20.26 -14.27
C PRO A 114 1.49 20.12 -15.15
N GLU A 115 0.54 21.02 -14.94
CA GLU A 115 -0.70 21.14 -15.71
C GLU A 115 -0.75 22.41 -16.55
N GLY A 116 -1.76 22.50 -17.41
CA GLY A 116 -2.11 23.72 -18.13
C GLY A 116 -1.39 23.88 -19.47
N THR A 117 -1.51 25.08 -20.04
CA THR A 117 -1.13 25.39 -21.42
C THR A 117 0.37 25.30 -21.69
N SER A 118 1.21 25.43 -20.66
CA SER A 118 2.66 25.25 -20.78
C SER A 118 3.12 23.81 -20.59
N ALA A 119 2.22 22.89 -20.21
CA ALA A 119 2.58 21.51 -19.96
C ALA A 119 2.74 20.74 -21.30
N PRO A 120 3.81 19.94 -21.48
CA PRO A 120 4.14 19.32 -22.75
C PRO A 120 3.35 18.02 -23.03
N TRP A 121 2.10 17.94 -22.56
CA TRP A 121 1.30 16.73 -22.62
C TRP A 121 0.42 16.69 -23.87
N LYS A 122 0.39 15.54 -24.54
CA LYS A 122 -0.45 15.32 -25.74
C LYS A 122 -1.84 14.78 -25.41
N HIS A 123 -1.98 14.06 -24.30
CA HIS A 123 -3.24 13.45 -23.90
C HIS A 123 -3.99 14.42 -22.99
N THR A 124 -5.07 15.00 -23.50
CA THR A 124 -5.85 16.03 -22.81
C THR A 124 -7.35 15.86 -23.08
N LEU A 125 -7.78 14.63 -23.39
CA LEU A 125 -9.15 14.36 -23.86
C LEU A 125 -10.17 14.63 -22.75
N GLU A 126 -9.79 14.39 -21.50
CA GLU A 126 -10.65 14.61 -20.33
C GLU A 126 -10.32 15.89 -19.55
N GLY A 127 -9.54 16.80 -20.14
CA GLY A 127 -9.16 18.08 -19.53
C GLY A 127 -7.66 18.26 -19.31
N PRO A 128 -7.26 19.40 -18.72
CA PRO A 128 -5.84 19.73 -18.51
C PRO A 128 -5.15 18.84 -17.47
N ASP A 129 -5.91 18.23 -16.55
CA ASP A 129 -5.42 17.35 -15.47
C ASP A 129 -5.35 15.87 -15.87
N ASP A 130 -5.77 15.53 -17.09
CA ASP A 130 -5.91 14.15 -17.60
C ASP A 130 -4.57 13.37 -17.63
N MET A 131 -3.66 13.72 -18.55
CA MET A 131 -2.33 13.09 -18.60
C MET A 131 -1.50 13.28 -17.31
N PRO A 132 -1.48 14.45 -16.66
CA PRO A 132 -0.82 14.62 -15.37
C PRO A 132 -1.25 13.58 -14.34
N ALA A 133 -2.55 13.35 -14.23
CA ALA A 133 -3.09 12.37 -13.30
C ALA A 133 -2.67 10.93 -13.64
N HIS A 134 -2.58 10.57 -14.93
CA HIS A 134 -2.03 9.29 -15.36
C HIS A 134 -0.54 9.12 -15.02
N ILE A 135 0.27 10.16 -15.19
CA ILE A 135 1.69 10.12 -14.85
C ILE A 135 1.86 9.95 -13.34
N LYS A 136 1.21 10.81 -12.53
CA LYS A 136 1.27 10.74 -11.06
C LYS A 136 0.78 9.40 -10.53
N SER A 137 -0.29 8.87 -11.13
CA SER A 137 -0.79 7.53 -10.85
C SER A 137 0.27 6.46 -11.11
N SER A 138 0.98 6.54 -12.24
CA SER A 138 2.04 5.59 -12.61
C SER A 138 3.29 5.70 -11.73
N MET A 139 3.54 6.86 -11.11
CA MET A 139 4.68 7.06 -10.21
C MET A 139 4.51 6.33 -8.86
N PHE A 140 3.30 6.32 -8.30
CA PHE A 140 3.01 5.60 -7.05
C PHE A 140 2.48 4.19 -7.29
N GLY A 141 1.67 4.00 -8.34
CA GLY A 141 0.99 2.77 -8.65
C GLY A 141 -0.41 2.66 -8.06
N CYS A 142 -1.16 1.67 -8.51
CA CYS A 142 -2.53 1.39 -8.06
C CYS A 142 -2.60 0.23 -7.05
N THR A 143 -1.45 -0.31 -6.62
CA THR A 143 -1.41 -1.53 -5.81
C THR A 143 -0.63 -1.34 -4.52
N LEU A 144 -1.11 -1.97 -3.45
CA LEU A 144 -0.38 -2.11 -2.19
C LEU A 144 -0.52 -3.56 -1.69
N THR A 145 0.49 -4.05 -0.98
CA THR A 145 0.41 -5.33 -0.27
C THR A 145 0.92 -5.12 1.15
N VAL A 146 0.05 -5.34 2.13
CA VAL A 146 0.32 -5.08 3.55
C VAL A 146 0.28 -6.40 4.33
N PRO A 147 1.27 -6.71 5.19
CA PRO A 147 1.22 -7.92 5.99
C PRO A 147 0.05 -7.90 7.00
N ILE A 148 -0.47 -9.07 7.32
CA ILE A 148 -1.50 -9.27 8.35
C ILE A 148 -0.88 -10.02 9.52
N THR A 149 -1.16 -9.58 10.73
CA THR A 149 -0.74 -10.26 11.96
C THR A 149 -1.81 -10.10 13.04
N ASN A 150 -2.24 -11.21 13.64
CA ASN A 150 -3.24 -11.25 14.72
C ASN A 150 -4.51 -10.45 14.40
N GLY A 151 -5.07 -10.65 13.20
CA GLY A 151 -6.29 -9.99 12.76
C GLY A 151 -6.15 -8.50 12.46
N LYS A 152 -4.92 -8.00 12.23
CA LYS A 152 -4.65 -6.58 11.99
C LYS A 152 -3.71 -6.39 10.81
N LEU A 153 -3.85 -5.26 10.11
CA LEU A 153 -2.83 -4.78 9.18
C LEU A 153 -1.57 -4.44 9.98
N ASN A 154 -0.47 -5.10 9.64
CA ASN A 154 0.82 -4.96 10.30
C ASN A 154 1.65 -3.88 9.60
N MET A 155 1.31 -2.63 9.88
CA MET A 155 2.02 -1.43 9.42
C MET A 155 2.75 -0.78 10.60
N GLY A 156 3.79 0.00 10.32
CA GLY A 156 4.48 0.82 11.32
C GLY A 156 3.56 1.89 11.93
N SER A 157 3.91 2.40 13.12
CA SER A 157 3.09 3.36 13.88
C SER A 157 2.69 4.59 13.06
N TRP A 158 3.62 5.10 12.26
CA TRP A 158 3.42 6.27 11.42
C TRP A 158 2.91 5.95 10.02
N GLN A 159 2.71 4.69 9.66
CA GLN A 159 2.28 4.33 8.32
C GLN A 159 0.75 4.38 8.19
N GLY A 160 0.29 4.99 7.09
CA GLY A 160 -1.09 5.06 6.68
C GLY A 160 -1.25 4.84 5.18
N ILE A 161 -2.32 4.18 4.79
CA ILE A 161 -2.73 3.96 3.41
C ILE A 161 -3.40 5.25 2.93
N TRP A 162 -2.87 5.81 1.85
CA TRP A 162 -3.39 7.01 1.22
C TRP A 162 -4.06 6.69 -0.11
N LEU A 163 -5.15 7.40 -0.41
CA LEU A 163 -5.63 7.61 -1.78
C LEU A 163 -5.04 8.93 -2.26
N CYS A 164 -4.26 8.89 -3.34
CA CYS A 164 -3.81 10.10 -4.03
C CYS A 164 -4.75 10.35 -5.21
N GLU A 165 -5.63 11.33 -5.05
CA GLU A 165 -6.56 11.76 -6.09
C GLU A 165 -5.91 12.86 -6.92
N HIS A 166 -5.74 12.62 -8.22
CA HIS A 166 -5.01 13.54 -9.09
C HIS A 166 -5.91 14.35 -10.01
N ARG A 167 -7.23 14.10 -10.00
CA ARG A 167 -8.21 14.83 -10.81
C ARG A 167 -8.91 15.91 -9.99
N ASP A 168 -9.24 17.03 -10.64
CA ASP A 168 -9.96 18.15 -10.00
C ASP A 168 -11.44 17.84 -9.77
N TYR A 169 -12.05 17.08 -10.69
CA TYR A 169 -13.46 16.68 -10.65
C TYR A 169 -13.62 15.15 -10.67
N PRO A 170 -13.21 14.45 -9.60
CA PRO A 170 -13.21 13.00 -9.58
C PRO A 170 -14.57 12.42 -9.25
N THR A 171 -14.72 11.15 -9.62
CA THR A 171 -15.83 10.29 -9.21
C THR A 171 -15.39 9.35 -8.07
N ALA A 172 -16.32 8.57 -7.55
CA ALA A 172 -16.01 7.59 -6.51
C ALA A 172 -14.94 6.59 -6.99
N ARG A 173 -14.03 6.19 -6.10
CA ARG A 173 -12.95 5.24 -6.40
C ARG A 173 -13.28 3.87 -5.83
N LYS A 174 -12.88 2.81 -6.52
CA LYS A 174 -13.06 1.42 -6.05
C LYS A 174 -11.72 0.80 -5.73
N VAL A 175 -11.61 0.22 -4.54
CA VAL A 175 -10.44 -0.55 -4.11
C VAL A 175 -10.87 -1.99 -3.86
N VAL A 176 -10.30 -2.93 -4.61
CA VAL A 176 -10.46 -4.36 -4.35
C VAL A 176 -9.43 -4.75 -3.31
N VAL A 177 -9.88 -5.23 -2.15
CA VAL A 177 -9.03 -5.78 -1.10
C VAL A 177 -9.16 -7.29 -1.12
N THR A 178 -8.03 -7.98 -1.28
CA THR A 178 -7.92 -9.43 -1.21
C THR A 178 -7.08 -9.79 0.00
N LEU A 179 -7.64 -10.55 0.93
CA LEU A 179 -6.96 -11.08 2.10
C LEU A 179 -6.62 -12.54 1.83
N ASN A 180 -5.39 -12.95 2.12
CA ASN A 180 -4.98 -14.35 2.03
C ASN A 180 -4.01 -14.71 3.16
N GLY A 181 -4.18 -15.87 3.76
CA GLY A 181 -3.41 -16.26 4.95
C GLY A 181 -4.05 -17.40 5.70
N ILE A 182 -3.66 -17.60 6.97
CA ILE A 182 -4.19 -18.62 7.89
C ILE A 182 -4.97 -17.98 9.04
#